data_AF-A0A6I3HN66-F1
#
_entry.id   AF-A0A6I3HN66-F1
#
_cell.length_a   1.000
_cell.length_b   1.000
_cell.length_c   1.000
_cell.angle_alpha   90.00
_cell.angle_beta   90.00
_cell.angle_gamma   90.00
#
_symmetry.space_group_name_H-M   'P 1'
#
loop_
_entity.id
_entity.type
_entity.pdbx_description
1 polymer ?
#
loop_
_entity_poly.entity_id
_entity_poly.type
_entity_poly.pdbx_seq_one_letter_code
_entity_poly.pdbx_strand_id
1 'polypeptide(L)'
;MGEGSREGAEVVLSACGLQDEALLFHATTVEGAETPAEVVAMAWDLGTAAAAHEAFVSEFEDAVPADDAEAFALRTRMAHEWRHILSVDPSLPPELLPEDWIGTRARKVFQRQFSQWANAATSYYIRLSEEPVVS
;
A
#
# COMPACT_ATOMS: atom_id res chain seq x y z
N MET A 1 0.22 19.44 -18.08
CA MET A 1 0.52 18.04 -17.71
C MET A 1 -0.62 17.13 -18.16
N GLY A 2 -0.81 16.91 -19.48
CA GLY A 2 -2.02 16.23 -19.99
C GLY A 2 -1.78 14.97 -20.83
N GLU A 3 -0.62 14.85 -21.48
CA GLU A 3 -0.38 13.75 -22.44
C GLU A 3 0.03 12.44 -21.76
N GLY A 4 0.93 12.51 -20.76
CA GLY A 4 1.48 11.32 -20.10
C GLY A 4 0.47 10.51 -19.27
N SER A 5 -0.57 11.16 -18.73
CA SER A 5 -1.62 10.46 -17.96
C SER A 5 -2.55 9.65 -18.86
N ARG A 6 -2.77 10.11 -20.11
CA ARG A 6 -3.63 9.41 -21.08
C ARG A 6 -2.90 8.23 -21.68
N GLU A 7 -1.68 8.44 -22.15
CA GLU A 7 -0.85 7.38 -22.73
C GLU A 7 -0.62 6.24 -21.72
N GLY A 8 -0.36 6.59 -20.45
CA GLY A 8 -0.27 5.60 -19.37
C GLY A 8 -1.56 4.80 -19.17
N ALA A 9 -2.72 5.46 -19.21
CA ALA A 9 -4.01 4.78 -19.08
C ALA A 9 -4.28 3.83 -20.26
N GLU A 10 -3.98 4.26 -21.50
CA GLU A 10 -4.14 3.43 -22.71
C GLU A 10 -3.23 2.19 -22.67
N VAL A 11 -2.00 2.33 -22.17
CA VAL A 11 -1.09 1.18 -21.96
C VAL A 11 -1.68 0.17 -20.98
N VAL A 12 -2.23 0.63 -19.85
CA VAL A 12 -2.85 -0.27 -18.84
C VAL A 12 -4.08 -0.96 -19.41
N LEU A 13 -4.95 -0.23 -20.11
CA LEU A 13 -6.15 -0.80 -20.75
C LEU A 13 -5.79 -1.88 -21.78
N SER A 14 -4.76 -1.63 -22.60
CA SER A 14 -4.24 -2.60 -23.56
C SER A 14 -3.67 -3.85 -22.89
N ALA A 15 -2.85 -3.67 -21.85
CA ALA A 15 -2.26 -4.78 -21.09
C ALA A 15 -3.32 -5.67 -20.41
N CYS A 16 -4.47 -5.10 -20.05
CA CYS A 16 -5.60 -5.83 -19.47
C CYS A 16 -6.59 -6.37 -20.52
N GLY A 17 -6.44 -6.01 -21.81
CA GLY A 17 -7.37 -6.39 -22.87
C GLY A 17 -8.73 -5.68 -22.82
N LEU A 18 -8.79 -4.50 -22.19
CA LEU A 18 -10.03 -3.76 -21.92
C LEU A 18 -10.24 -2.55 -22.85
N GLN A 19 -9.45 -2.40 -23.90
CA GLN A 19 -9.52 -1.24 -24.82
C GLN A 19 -10.92 -0.98 -25.42
N ASP A 20 -11.73 -2.02 -25.62
CA ASP A 20 -13.09 -1.93 -26.19
C ASP A 20 -14.20 -2.06 -25.12
N GLU A 21 -13.84 -2.29 -23.86
CA GLU A 21 -14.77 -2.57 -22.75
C GLU A 21 -14.72 -1.51 -21.63
N ALA A 22 -13.84 -0.51 -21.75
CA ALA A 22 -13.65 0.54 -20.76
C ALA A 22 -13.98 1.93 -21.32
N LEU A 23 -14.46 2.81 -20.44
CA LEU A 23 -14.62 4.23 -20.73
C LEU A 23 -13.47 5.01 -20.09
N LEU A 24 -12.74 5.78 -20.91
CA LEU A 24 -11.68 6.68 -20.43
C LEU A 24 -12.22 8.10 -20.31
N PHE A 25 -12.21 8.64 -19.08
CA PHE A 25 -12.55 10.03 -18.81
C PHE A 25 -11.28 10.85 -18.60
N HIS A 26 -11.26 12.05 -19.16
CA HIS A 26 -10.27 13.08 -18.86
C HIS A 26 -11.00 14.30 -18.33
N ALA A 27 -10.61 14.77 -17.14
CA ALA A 27 -11.25 15.88 -16.46
C ALA A 27 -10.21 16.93 -16.04
N THR A 28 -10.65 18.18 -16.00
CA THR A 28 -9.87 19.32 -15.52
C THR A 28 -10.77 20.18 -14.64
N THR A 29 -10.23 20.73 -13.56
CA THR A 29 -10.96 21.70 -12.73
C THR A 29 -11.21 22.98 -13.54
N VAL A 30 -12.43 23.51 -13.42
CA VAL A 30 -12.83 24.80 -14.01
C VAL A 30 -12.94 25.86 -12.92
N GLU A 31 -12.94 27.15 -13.30
CA GLU A 31 -13.09 28.23 -12.33
C GLU A 31 -14.42 28.10 -11.55
N GLY A 32 -14.34 28.24 -10.22
CA GLY A 32 -15.50 28.11 -9.33
C GLY A 32 -15.89 26.68 -8.97
N ALA A 33 -15.23 25.66 -9.52
CA ALA A 33 -15.38 24.27 -9.08
C ALA A 33 -14.55 23.99 -7.81
N GLU A 34 -14.88 22.89 -7.13
CA GLU A 34 -14.10 22.34 -6.04
C GLU A 34 -12.65 22.08 -6.48
N THR A 35 -11.72 22.39 -5.59
CA THR A 35 -10.31 22.08 -5.75
C THR A 35 -10.10 20.55 -5.73
N PRO A 36 -9.01 20.04 -6.36
CA PRO A 36 -8.70 18.61 -6.29
C PRO A 36 -8.62 18.07 -4.85
N ALA A 37 -8.12 18.86 -3.90
CA ALA A 37 -8.06 18.49 -2.50
C ALA A 37 -9.46 18.36 -1.85
N GLU A 38 -10.39 19.25 -2.18
CA GLU A 38 -11.77 19.16 -1.70
C GLU A 38 -12.49 17.94 -2.26
N VAL A 39 -12.32 17.65 -3.56
CA VAL A 39 -12.87 16.44 -4.18
C VAL A 39 -12.31 15.17 -3.53
N VAL A 40 -11.01 15.14 -3.24
CA VAL A 40 -10.36 14.04 -2.54
C VAL A 40 -10.95 13.85 -1.14
N ALA A 41 -11.11 14.93 -0.38
CA ALA A 41 -11.68 14.87 0.96
C ALA A 41 -13.16 14.43 0.97
N MET A 42 -13.90 14.66 -0.12
CA MET A 42 -15.27 14.18 -0.28
C MET A 42 -15.35 12.70 -0.63
N ALA A 43 -14.38 12.19 -1.39
CA ALA A 43 -14.40 10.82 -1.92
C ALA A 43 -13.72 9.80 -0.98
N TRP A 44 -12.76 10.22 -0.16
CA TRP A 44 -11.99 9.33 0.70
C TRP A 44 -11.82 9.87 2.12
N ASP A 45 -11.93 8.97 3.09
CA ASP A 45 -11.57 9.25 4.48
C ASP A 45 -10.05 9.09 4.68
N LEU A 46 -9.31 10.14 4.32
CA LEU A 46 -7.85 10.18 4.50
C LEU A 46 -7.45 10.14 5.99
N GLY A 47 -8.35 10.48 6.91
CA GLY A 47 -8.09 10.38 8.35
C GLY A 47 -7.99 8.92 8.80
N THR A 48 -8.96 8.10 8.39
CA THR A 48 -8.93 6.65 8.65
C THR A 48 -7.71 5.99 7.99
N ALA A 49 -7.37 6.38 6.75
CA ALA A 49 -6.18 5.86 6.09
C ALA A 49 -4.89 6.29 6.81
N ALA A 50 -4.77 7.55 7.25
CA ALA A 50 -3.63 8.02 8.02
C ALA A 50 -3.48 7.26 9.35
N ALA A 51 -4.57 7.07 10.09
CA ALA A 51 -4.56 6.33 11.35
C ALA A 51 -4.09 4.87 11.17
N ALA A 52 -4.49 4.20 10.09
CA ALA A 52 -4.03 2.86 9.77
C ALA A 52 -2.51 2.82 9.48
N HIS A 53 -1.98 3.81 8.76
CA HIS A 53 -0.54 3.95 8.53
C HIS A 53 0.23 4.28 9.81
N GLU A 54 -0.30 5.13 10.68
CA GLU A 54 0.30 5.47 11.98
C GLU A 54 0.40 4.24 12.88
N ALA A 55 -0.68 3.46 13.01
CA ALA A 55 -0.68 2.22 13.76
C ALA A 55 0.36 1.23 13.22
N PHE A 56 0.44 1.10 11.90
CA PHE A 56 1.43 0.25 11.24
C PHE A 56 2.87 0.70 11.52
N VAL A 57 3.17 1.99 11.40
CA VAL A 57 4.51 2.53 11.71
C VAL A 57 4.84 2.28 13.18
N SER A 58 3.90 2.55 14.09
CA SER A 58 4.09 2.34 15.53
C SER A 58 4.38 0.89 15.90
N GLU A 59 3.79 -0.08 15.19
CA GLU A 59 4.00 -1.50 15.49
C GLU A 59 5.34 -2.01 14.92
N PHE A 60 5.69 -1.62 13.70
CA PHE A 60 6.75 -2.31 12.96
C PHE A 60 8.07 -1.55 12.79
N GLU A 61 8.09 -0.23 12.96
CA GLU A 61 9.26 0.58 12.58
C GLU A 61 10.54 0.18 13.31
N ASP A 62 10.42 -0.04 14.63
CA ASP A 62 11.51 -0.38 15.53
C ASP A 62 11.46 -1.85 15.99
N ALA A 63 10.56 -2.66 15.42
CA ALA A 63 10.46 -4.07 15.74
C ALA A 63 11.75 -4.81 15.32
N VAL A 64 12.27 -5.66 16.22
CA VAL A 64 13.43 -6.51 15.97
C VAL A 64 13.09 -7.93 16.42
N PRO A 65 12.97 -8.90 15.50
CA PRO A 65 12.71 -10.29 15.89
C PRO A 65 13.90 -10.85 16.68
N ALA A 66 13.61 -11.59 17.74
CA ALA A 66 14.59 -12.30 18.55
C ALA A 66 15.12 -13.57 17.86
N ASP A 67 14.31 -14.20 17.00
CA ASP A 67 14.65 -15.41 16.27
C ASP A 67 13.90 -15.55 14.93
N ASP A 68 14.18 -16.63 14.20
CA ASP A 68 13.57 -16.94 12.90
C ASP A 68 12.04 -17.13 12.99
N ALA A 69 11.53 -17.67 14.10
CA ALA A 69 10.11 -17.90 14.29
C ALA A 69 9.36 -16.58 14.48
N GLU A 70 9.92 -15.68 15.27
CA GLU A 70 9.37 -14.34 15.45
C GLU A 70 9.47 -13.51 14.16
N ALA A 71 10.57 -13.63 13.40
CA ALA A 71 10.70 -13.01 12.09
C ALA A 71 9.59 -13.45 11.13
N PHE A 72 9.26 -14.75 11.11
CA PHE A 72 8.14 -15.30 10.34
C PHE A 72 6.78 -14.76 10.80
N ALA A 73 6.54 -14.74 12.12
CA ALA A 73 5.30 -14.23 12.70
C ALA A 73 5.09 -12.74 12.41
N LEU A 74 6.12 -11.92 12.63
CA LEU A 74 6.08 -10.48 12.35
C LEU A 74 5.89 -10.20 10.86
N ARG A 75 6.58 -10.91 9.98
CA ARG A 75 6.41 -10.76 8.53
C ARG A 75 4.99 -11.12 8.08
N THR A 76 4.41 -12.17 8.65
CA THR A 76 3.04 -12.60 8.36
C THR A 76 2.03 -11.55 8.81
N ARG A 77 2.20 -11.03 10.03
CA ARG A 77 1.34 -9.97 10.56
C ARG A 77 1.48 -8.68 9.77
N MET A 78 2.70 -8.28 9.43
CA MET A 78 2.95 -7.09 8.59
C MET A 78 2.23 -7.20 7.24
N ALA A 79 2.25 -8.39 6.61
CA ALA A 79 1.49 -8.61 5.37
C ALA A 79 -0.03 -8.60 5.59
N HIS A 80 -0.53 -8.98 6.76
CA HIS A 80 -1.94 -8.88 7.09
C HIS A 80 -2.37 -7.41 7.26
N GLU A 81 -1.67 -6.66 8.11
CA GLU A 81 -1.96 -5.24 8.35
C GLU A 81 -1.83 -4.39 7.08
N TRP A 82 -0.84 -4.69 6.24
CA TRP A 82 -0.68 -3.99 4.97
C TRP A 82 -1.87 -4.20 4.02
N ARG A 83 -2.52 -5.38 4.04
CA ARG A 83 -3.73 -5.62 3.23
C ARG A 83 -4.91 -4.77 3.72
N HIS A 84 -5.02 -4.54 5.03
CA HIS A 84 -6.02 -3.65 5.59
C HIS A 84 -5.76 -2.20 5.15
N ILE A 85 -4.51 -1.74 5.17
CA ILE A 85 -4.16 -0.42 4.62
C ILE A 85 -4.60 -0.29 3.16
N LEU A 86 -4.32 -1.30 2.32
CA LEU A 86 -4.72 -1.29 0.90
C LEU A 86 -6.24 -1.23 0.68
N SER A 87 -7.06 -1.56 1.68
CA SER A 87 -8.51 -1.42 1.57
C SER A 87 -9.03 -0.03 1.94
N VAL A 88 -8.24 0.78 2.65
CA VAL A 88 -8.65 2.13 3.10
C VAL A 88 -7.84 3.25 2.44
N ASP A 89 -6.61 2.97 1.97
CA ASP A 89 -5.74 3.95 1.31
C ASP A 89 -5.99 3.96 -0.21
N PRO A 90 -6.48 5.08 -0.78
CA PRO A 90 -6.75 5.21 -2.20
C PRO A 90 -5.51 5.28 -3.10
N SER A 91 -4.30 5.30 -2.53
CA SER A 91 -3.03 5.37 -3.28
C SER A 91 -2.95 6.55 -4.25
N LEU A 92 -3.45 7.71 -3.83
CA LEU A 92 -3.44 8.93 -4.62
C LEU A 92 -2.01 9.44 -4.90
N PRO A 93 -1.83 10.21 -5.98
CA PRO A 93 -0.61 10.96 -6.24
C PRO A 93 -0.23 11.89 -5.06
N PRO A 94 1.07 12.11 -4.79
CA PRO A 94 1.53 12.94 -3.67
C PRO A 94 0.98 14.37 -3.68
N GLU A 95 0.72 14.94 -4.86
CA GLU A 95 0.23 16.31 -5.02
C GLU A 95 -1.21 16.49 -4.52
N LEU A 96 -1.92 15.37 -4.28
CA LEU A 96 -3.29 15.33 -3.78
C LEU A 96 -3.37 14.93 -2.30
N LEU A 97 -2.22 14.67 -1.67
CA LEU A 97 -2.14 14.25 -0.27
C LEU A 97 -1.70 15.42 0.62
N PRO A 98 -1.99 15.36 1.93
CA PRO A 98 -1.42 16.30 2.90
C PRO A 98 0.12 16.32 2.86
N GLU A 99 0.74 17.47 3.14
CA GLU A 99 2.19 17.67 3.07
C GLU A 99 2.98 16.65 3.92
N ASP A 100 2.49 16.34 5.13
CA ASP A 100 3.09 15.39 6.07
C ASP A 100 2.46 13.99 6.02
N TRP A 101 2.06 13.52 4.83
CA TRP A 101 1.39 12.23 4.69
C TRP A 101 2.22 11.04 5.20
N ILE A 102 1.74 10.41 6.27
CA ILE A 102 2.40 9.30 6.97
C ILE A 102 2.58 8.05 6.09
N GLY A 103 1.75 7.85 5.07
CA GLY A 103 1.80 6.65 4.22
C GLY A 103 3.12 6.48 3.47
N THR A 104 3.84 7.58 3.19
CA THR A 104 5.19 7.52 2.62
C THR A 104 6.18 6.87 3.58
N ARG A 105 6.10 7.17 4.88
CA ARG A 105 6.93 6.56 5.92
C ARG A 105 6.54 5.10 6.12
N ALA A 106 5.25 4.80 6.21
CA ALA A 106 4.74 3.44 6.35
C ALA A 106 5.23 2.52 5.21
N ARG A 107 5.19 2.99 3.95
CA ARG A 107 5.73 2.25 2.79
C ARG A 107 7.23 1.95 2.93
N LYS A 108 8.02 2.91 3.41
CA LYS A 108 9.45 2.71 3.68
C LYS A 108 9.69 1.70 4.80
N VAL A 109 8.90 1.75 5.87
CA VAL A 109 8.94 0.76 6.96
C VAL A 109 8.61 -0.63 6.43
N PHE A 110 7.50 -0.78 5.68
CA PHE A 110 7.13 -2.03 5.04
C PHE A 110 8.29 -2.58 4.20
N GLN A 111 8.80 -1.81 3.23
CA GLN A 111 9.88 -2.25 2.35
C GLN A 111 11.14 -2.66 3.11
N ARG A 112 11.55 -1.88 4.12
CA ARG A 112 12.75 -2.14 4.91
C ARG A 112 12.61 -3.41 5.74
N GLN A 113 11.62 -3.47 6.63
CA GLN A 113 11.46 -4.59 7.56
C GLN A 113 11.08 -5.88 6.81
N PHE A 114 10.18 -5.78 5.83
CA PHE A 114 9.82 -6.90 4.97
C PHE A 114 10.99 -7.35 4.09
N SER A 115 11.99 -6.53 3.78
CA SER A 115 13.21 -7.07 3.13
C SER A 115 14.13 -7.72 4.17
N GLN A 116 14.35 -7.05 5.30
CA GLN A 116 15.28 -7.46 6.35
C GLN A 116 14.94 -8.83 6.95
N TRP A 117 13.66 -9.11 7.20
CA TRP A 117 13.22 -10.36 7.83
C TRP A 117 13.04 -11.52 6.86
N ALA A 118 13.32 -11.34 5.56
CA ALA A 118 12.97 -12.32 4.52
C ALA A 118 13.67 -13.66 4.70
N ASN A 119 14.97 -13.64 4.95
CA ASN A 119 15.76 -14.86 5.07
C ASN A 119 15.36 -15.65 6.32
N ALA A 120 15.30 -15.01 7.48
CA ALA A 120 14.93 -15.63 8.76
C ALA A 120 13.52 -16.25 8.70
N ALA A 121 12.55 -15.49 8.18
CA ALA A 121 11.17 -15.98 8.01
C ALA A 121 11.10 -17.19 7.05
N THR A 122 11.86 -17.16 5.96
CA THR A 122 11.89 -18.26 4.97
C THR A 122 12.52 -19.51 5.57
N SER A 123 13.64 -19.37 6.30
CA SER A 123 14.29 -20.50 7.00
C SER A 123 13.35 -21.16 8.00
N TYR A 124 12.58 -20.39 8.77
CA TYR A 124 11.58 -20.94 9.67
C TYR A 124 10.47 -21.68 8.93
N TYR A 125 9.92 -21.08 7.87
CA TYR A 125 8.86 -21.70 7.07
C TYR A 125 9.29 -23.05 6.47
N ILE A 126 10.50 -23.14 5.92
CA ILE A 126 11.03 -24.40 5.36
C ILE A 126 11.08 -25.48 6.45
N ARG A 127 11.66 -25.18 7.62
CA ARG A 127 11.70 -26.14 8.74
C ARG A 127 10.30 -26.60 9.16
N LEU A 128 9.36 -25.67 9.30
CA LEU A 128 7.98 -26.00 9.65
C LEU A 128 7.30 -26.89 8.60
N SER A 129 7.62 -26.69 7.32
CA SER A 129 7.05 -27.48 6.22
C SER A 129 7.62 -28.90 6.10
N GLU A 130 8.79 -29.14 6.68
CA GLU A 130 9.46 -30.45 6.70
C GLU A 130 9.09 -31.30 7.92
N GLU A 131 8.46 -30.70 8.95
CA GLU A 131 7.98 -31.42 10.12
C GLU A 131 6.69 -32.22 9.81
N PRO A 132 6.63 -33.53 10.09
CA PRO A 132 5.41 -34.30 9.92
C PRO A 132 4.34 -33.78 10.90
N VAL A 133 3.17 -33.42 10.38
CA VAL A 133 2.01 -33.06 11.20
C VAL A 133 1.59 -34.28 12.00
N VAL A 134 2.02 -34.36 13.25
CA VAL A 134 1.55 -35.39 14.19
C VAL A 134 0.12 -34.99 14.58
N SER A 135 -0.86 -35.63 13.93
CA SER A 135 -2.27 -35.55 14.28
C SER A 135 -2.60 -36.26 15.57
#